data_AF-A0A7C5PCV2-F1
#
_entry.id   AF-A0A7C5PCV2-F1
#
_cell.length_a   1.000
_cell.length_b   1.000
_cell.length_c   1.000
_cell.angle_alpha   90.00
_cell.angle_beta   90.00
_cell.angle_gamma   90.00
#
_symmetry.space_group_name_H-M   'P 1'
#
loop_
_entity.id
_entity.type
_entity.pdbx_description
1 polymer ?
#
loop_
_entity_poly.entity_id
_entity_poly.type
_entity_poly.pdbx_seq_one_letter_code
_entity_poly.pdbx_strand_id
1 'polypeptide(L)'
;MEANTVNGKYGFTLIELIIVITIIGILAAIAVPVMREAPIRAKEAALKENLFTIRSCIDQYYADRQTYPSSLEDLVSKGYIRKIPIDPITGKADWTLVYAEEEVFEGAEETVQ
;
A
#
# COMPACT_ATOMS: atom_id res chain seq x y z
N MET A 1 -2.31 -75.31 18.59
CA MET A 1 -1.25 -74.29 18.57
C MET A 1 -1.90 -73.00 18.10
N GLU A 2 -2.32 -72.14 19.02
CA GLU A 2 -2.89 -70.83 18.67
C GLU A 2 -1.84 -69.76 19.00
N ALA A 3 -1.38 -69.05 17.97
CA ALA A 3 -0.46 -67.94 18.11
C ALA A 3 -1.27 -66.67 18.40
N ASN A 4 -1.15 -66.14 19.62
CA ASN A 4 -1.77 -64.88 20.01
C ASN A 4 -0.85 -63.71 19.60
N THR A 5 -1.19 -63.01 18.53
CA THR A 5 -0.49 -61.81 18.08
C THR A 5 -0.94 -60.60 18.89
N VAL A 6 -0.10 -60.13 19.81
CA VAL A 6 -0.36 -58.95 20.63
C VAL A 6 -0.31 -57.71 19.73
N ASN A 7 -1.48 -57.15 19.42
CA ASN A 7 -1.58 -55.82 18.80
C ASN A 7 -1.20 -54.75 19.81
N GLY A 8 -0.02 -54.16 19.64
CA GLY A 8 0.45 -53.03 20.44
C GLY A 8 -0.44 -51.80 20.21
N LYS A 9 -1.14 -51.36 21.25
CA LYS A 9 -1.86 -50.08 21.23
C LYS A 9 -0.84 -48.95 21.47
N TYR A 10 -0.48 -48.23 20.40
CA TYR A 10 0.31 -47.00 20.50
C TYR A 10 -0.62 -45.88 21.02
N GLY A 11 -0.36 -45.39 22.23
CA GLY A 11 -1.06 -44.25 22.82
C GLY A 11 -0.21 -42.98 22.74
N PHE A 12 -0.84 -41.85 22.43
CA PHE A 12 -0.21 -40.53 22.48
C PHE A 12 0.11 -40.12 23.92
N THR A 13 1.26 -39.49 24.13
CA THR A 13 1.64 -38.95 25.44
C THR A 13 1.18 -37.48 25.59
N LEU A 14 0.89 -37.05 26.81
CA LEU A 14 0.60 -35.64 27.09
C LEU A 14 1.80 -34.73 26.75
N ILE A 15 3.02 -35.25 26.93
CA ILE A 15 4.24 -34.49 26.62
C ILE A 15 4.44 -34.28 25.12
N GLU A 16 4.08 -35.24 24.27
CA GLU A 16 4.05 -35.03 22.81
C GLU A 16 3.11 -33.90 22.42
N LEU A 17 1.91 -33.88 22.99
CA LEU A 17 0.95 -32.81 22.69
C LEU A 17 1.48 -31.45 23.13
N ILE A 18 2.12 -31.35 24.30
CA ILE A 18 2.71 -30.11 24.82
C ILE A 18 3.84 -29.61 23.90
N ILE A 19 4.71 -30.49 23.43
CA ILE A 19 5.80 -30.11 22.51
C ILE A 19 5.22 -29.60 21.18
N VAL A 20 4.21 -30.28 20.64
CA VAL A 20 3.57 -29.90 19.36
C VAL A 20 2.93 -28.52 19.45
N ILE A 21 2.11 -28.24 20.46
CA ILE A 21 1.48 -26.91 20.60
C ILE A 21 2.51 -25.81 20.89
N THR A 22 3.61 -26.16 21.57
CA THR A 22 4.71 -25.22 21.82
C THR A 22 5.39 -24.82 20.53
N ILE A 23 5.71 -25.79 19.66
CA ILE A 23 6.31 -25.53 18.33
C ILE A 23 5.36 -24.70 17.47
N ILE A 24 4.07 -25.05 17.41
CA ILE A 24 3.06 -24.29 16.66
C ILE A 24 2.96 -22.85 17.19
N GLY A 25 2.98 -22.65 18.51
CA GLY A 25 2.95 -21.34 19.14
C GLY A 25 4.15 -20.46 18.77
N ILE A 26 5.37 -21.02 18.77
CA ILE A 26 6.59 -20.31 18.36
C ILE A 26 6.50 -19.90 16.88
N LEU A 27 6.08 -20.81 16.00
CA LEU A 27 5.93 -20.51 14.58
C LEU A 27 4.88 -19.43 14.34
N ALA A 28 3.73 -19.50 15.03
CA ALA A 28 2.68 -18.50 14.92
C ALA A 28 3.14 -17.10 15.38
N ALA A 29 3.92 -17.03 16.46
CA ALA A 29 4.46 -15.76 16.97
C ALA A 29 5.36 -15.04 15.95
N ILE A 30 6.16 -15.78 15.17
CA ILE A 30 7.03 -15.23 14.13
C ILE A 30 6.25 -14.90 12.85
N ALA A 31 5.25 -15.73 12.50
CA ALA A 31 4.51 -15.59 11.25
C ALA A 31 3.57 -14.36 11.21
N VAL A 32 2.91 -14.04 12.32
CA VAL A 32 1.91 -12.94 12.39
C VAL A 32 2.47 -11.56 12.03
N PRO A 33 3.62 -11.08 12.56
CA PRO A 33 4.13 -9.75 12.19
C PRO A 33 4.50 -9.64 10.71
N VAL A 34 5.13 -10.68 10.14
CA VAL A 34 5.55 -10.72 8.73
C VAL A 34 4.36 -10.57 7.77
N MET A 35 3.20 -11.14 8.12
CA MET A 35 2.01 -11.09 7.28
C MET A 35 1.37 -9.70 7.20
N ARG A 36 1.71 -8.77 8.11
CA ARG A 36 1.11 -7.43 8.16
C ARG A 36 1.80 -6.41 7.25
N GLU A 37 3.09 -6.56 6.98
CA GLU A 37 3.86 -5.56 6.20
C GLU A 37 3.64 -5.65 4.69
N ALA A 38 3.53 -6.87 4.15
CA ALA A 38 3.36 -7.11 2.72
C ALA A 38 2.16 -6.35 2.11
N PRO A 39 0.94 -6.39 2.67
CA PRO A 39 -0.20 -5.65 2.13
C PRO A 39 -0.01 -4.14 2.25
N ILE A 40 0.70 -3.64 3.28
CA ILE A 40 0.96 -2.20 3.44
C ILE A 40 1.87 -1.71 2.31
N ARG A 41 2.99 -2.40 2.05
CA ARG A 41 3.90 -2.05 0.96
C ARG A 41 3.23 -2.10 -0.40
N ALA A 42 2.34 -3.07 -0.63
CA ALA A 42 1.56 -3.16 -1.85
C ALA A 42 0.61 -1.96 -2.03
N LYS A 43 -0.05 -1.54 -0.95
CA LYS A 43 -0.89 -0.33 -0.96
C LYS A 43 -0.09 0.95 -1.22
N GLU A 44 1.09 1.08 -0.61
CA GLU A 44 1.98 2.23 -0.85
C GLU A 44 2.48 2.28 -2.30
N ALA A 45 2.80 1.13 -2.90
CA ALA A 45 3.20 1.06 -4.30
C ALA A 45 2.06 1.50 -5.22
N ALA A 46 0.84 0.99 -4.99
CA ALA A 46 -0.34 1.39 -5.73
C ALA A 46 -0.68 2.88 -5.55
N LEU A 47 -0.48 3.42 -4.35
CA LEU A 47 -0.67 4.85 -4.07
C LEU A 47 0.27 5.72 -4.91
N LYS A 48 1.57 5.36 -4.95
CA LYS A 48 2.57 6.06 -5.75
C LYS A 48 2.26 6.01 -7.24
N GLU A 49 1.84 4.86 -7.74
CA GLU A 49 1.44 4.68 -9.14
C GLU A 49 0.21 5.53 -9.51
N ASN A 50 -0.80 5.55 -8.65
CA ASN A 50 -2.00 6.38 -8.84
C ASN A 50 -1.64 7.86 -8.89
N LEU A 51 -0.80 8.34 -7.96
CA LEU A 51 -0.30 9.72 -7.94
C LEU A 51 0.47 10.09 -9.22
N PHE A 52 1.35 9.20 -9.68
CA PHE A 52 2.11 9.42 -10.90
C PHE A 52 1.21 9.52 -12.13
N THR A 53 0.19 8.66 -12.20
CA THR A 53 -0.79 8.67 -13.28
C THR A 53 -1.59 9.98 -13.28
N ILE A 54 -2.11 10.40 -12.12
CA ILE A 54 -2.84 11.66 -12.00
C ILE A 54 -1.96 12.84 -12.42
N ARG A 55 -0.71 12.88 -11.96
CA ARG A 55 0.26 13.92 -12.36
C ARG A 55 0.47 13.96 -13.87
N SER A 56 0.70 12.80 -14.49
CA SER A 56 0.87 12.73 -15.94
C SER A 56 -0.37 13.22 -16.69
N CYS A 57 -1.59 12.95 -16.18
CA CYS A 57 -2.82 13.48 -16.76
C CYS A 57 -2.93 15.00 -16.62
N ILE A 58 -2.49 15.58 -15.50
CA ILE A 58 -2.44 17.03 -15.29
C ILE A 58 -1.45 17.68 -16.27
N ASP A 59 -0.26 17.09 -16.43
CA ASP A 59 0.75 17.58 -17.36
C ASP A 59 0.24 17.53 -18.81
N GLN A 60 -0.48 16.46 -19.17
CA GLN A 60 -1.11 16.34 -20.48
C GLN A 60 -2.23 17.38 -20.68
N TYR A 61 -3.06 17.61 -19.66
CA TYR A 61 -4.10 18.64 -19.70
C TYR A 61 -3.48 20.03 -19.93
N TYR A 62 -2.38 20.33 -19.24
CA TYR A 62 -1.66 21.59 -19.40
C TYR A 62 -1.05 21.72 -20.80
N ALA A 63 -0.46 20.66 -21.34
CA ALA A 63 0.11 20.67 -22.69
C ALA A 63 -0.96 21.03 -23.74
N ASP A 64 -2.17 20.47 -23.61
CA ASP A 64 -3.25 20.67 -24.58
C ASP A 64 -3.96 22.03 -24.43
N ARG A 65 -4.16 22.50 -23.19
CA ARG A 65 -5.00 23.67 -22.90
C ARG A 65 -4.25 24.90 -22.43
N GLN A 66 -2.94 24.79 -22.19
CA GLN A 66 -2.08 25.85 -21.65
C GLN A 66 -2.58 26.42 -20.31
N THR A 67 -3.36 25.63 -19.57
CA THR A 67 -3.91 25.99 -18.26
C THR A 67 -4.00 24.76 -17.39
N TYR A 68 -3.85 24.91 -16.08
CA TYR A 68 -3.99 23.80 -15.14
C TYR A 68 -5.46 23.50 -14.86
N PRO A 69 -5.83 22.24 -14.58
CA PRO A 69 -7.20 21.91 -14.18
C PRO A 69 -7.51 22.55 -12.83
N SER A 70 -8.74 23.04 -12.67
CA SER A 70 -9.25 23.60 -11.41
C SER A 70 -9.63 22.53 -10.39
N SER A 71 -9.90 21.31 -10.87
CA SER A 71 -10.30 20.15 -10.07
C SER A 71 -9.94 18.86 -10.81
N LEU A 72 -9.85 17.74 -10.08
CA LEU A 72 -9.57 16.44 -10.71
C LEU A 72 -10.76 15.91 -11.51
N GLU A 73 -11.97 16.36 -11.19
CA GLU A 73 -13.19 16.08 -11.95
C GLU A 73 -13.08 16.60 -13.38
N ASP A 74 -12.35 17.69 -13.60
CA ASP A 74 -12.12 18.24 -14.94
C ASP A 74 -11.34 17.25 -15.81
N LEU A 75 -10.33 16.56 -15.25
CA LEU A 75 -9.58 15.52 -15.96
C LEU A 75 -10.48 14.36 -16.42
N VAL A 76 -11.48 14.00 -15.61
CA VAL A 76 -12.47 12.97 -15.97
C VAL A 76 -13.40 13.49 -17.07
N SER A 77 -13.93 14.70 -16.90
CA SER A 77 -14.89 15.30 -17.83
C SER A 77 -14.30 15.51 -19.22
N LYS A 78 -13.01 15.84 -19.29
CA LYS A 78 -12.27 16.06 -20.55
C LYS A 78 -11.62 14.79 -21.10
N GLY A 79 -11.74 13.66 -20.40
CA GLY A 79 -11.31 12.35 -20.89
C GLY A 79 -9.82 12.03 -20.74
N TYR A 80 -9.06 12.76 -19.93
CA TYR A 80 -7.65 12.43 -19.64
C TYR A 80 -7.53 11.21 -18.73
N ILE A 81 -8.53 10.99 -17.86
CA ILE A 81 -8.60 9.83 -16.99
C ILE A 81 -10.02 9.29 -16.94
N ARG A 82 -10.19 7.96 -16.92
CA ARG A 82 -11.53 7.34 -16.94
C ARG A 82 -12.30 7.52 -15.64
N LYS A 83 -11.58 7.52 -14.51
CA LYS A 83 -12.10 7.72 -13.16
C LYS A 83 -10.96 8.12 -12.25
N ILE A 84 -11.27 8.87 -11.20
CA ILE A 84 -10.30 9.19 -10.16
C ILE A 84 -9.97 7.89 -9.38
N PRO A 85 -8.69 7.49 -9.26
CA PRO A 85 -8.28 6.34 -8.48
C PRO A 85 -8.64 6.51 -7.00
N ILE A 86 -9.05 5.42 -6.35
CA ILE A 86 -9.29 5.40 -4.90
C ILE A 86 -7.95 5.24 -4.19
N ASP A 87 -7.73 5.99 -3.12
CA ASP A 87 -6.56 5.84 -2.26
C ASP A 87 -6.59 4.44 -1.59
N PRO A 88 -5.58 3.57 -1.84
CA PRO A 88 -5.52 2.23 -1.28
C PRO A 88 -5.24 2.17 0.24
N ILE A 89 -4.82 3.29 0.84
CA ILE A 89 -4.56 3.42 2.29
C ILE A 89 -5.85 3.84 3.02
N THR A 90 -6.51 4.91 2.57
CA THR A 90 -7.70 5.48 3.24
C THR A 90 -9.04 4.94 2.71
N GLY A 91 -9.05 4.37 1.50
CA GLY A 91 -10.25 3.88 0.83
C GLY A 91 -11.15 5.00 0.27
N LYS A 92 -10.69 6.25 0.25
CA LYS A 92 -11.43 7.41 -0.25
C LYS A 92 -10.78 7.95 -1.53
N ALA A 93 -11.51 8.76 -2.28
CA ALA A 93 -11.01 9.42 -3.50
C ALA A 93 -10.78 10.92 -3.30
N ASP A 94 -10.47 11.34 -2.07
CA ASP A 94 -10.41 12.75 -1.64
C ASP A 94 -9.03 13.37 -1.94
N TRP A 95 -8.62 13.36 -3.20
CA TRP A 95 -7.35 13.93 -3.64
C TRP A 95 -7.44 15.45 -3.77
N THR A 96 -6.49 16.17 -3.17
CA THR A 96 -6.42 17.64 -3.28
C THR A 96 -5.32 18.06 -4.25
N LEU A 97 -5.63 19.04 -5.09
CA LEU A 97 -4.63 19.69 -5.93
C LEU A 97 -3.83 20.66 -5.05
N VAL A 98 -2.52 20.42 -4.95
CA VAL A 98 -1.57 21.32 -4.29
C VAL A 98 -0.64 21.85 -5.38
N TYR A 99 -0.68 23.15 -5.60
CA TYR A 99 0.25 23.84 -6.49
C TYR A 99 1.59 23.97 -5.78
N ALA A 100 2.69 23.80 -6.52
CA ALA A 100 4.00 24.15 -5.99
C ALA A 100 4.00 25.64 -5.67
N GLU A 101 4.26 25.97 -4.41
CA GLU A 101 4.49 27.35 -3.99
C GLU A 101 5.73 27.88 -4.70
N GLU A 102 5.63 29.08 -5.30
CA GLU A 102 6.80 29.76 -5.86
C GLU A 102 7.74 30.08 -4.69
N GLU A 103 8.96 29.55 -4.73
CA GLU A 103 10.01 29.97 -3.79
C GLU A 103 10.29 31.46 -4.02
N VAL A 104 9.72 32.31 -3.17
CA VAL A 104 10.02 33.75 -3.16
C VAL A 104 11.43 33.92 -2.60
N PHE A 105 12.42 34.01 -3.49
CA PHE A 105 13.79 34.37 -3.13
C PHE A 105 13.85 35.86 -2.74
N GLU A 106 13.60 36.15 -1.46
CA GLU A 106 13.61 37.50 -0.86
C GLU A 106 15.05 37.99 -0.57
N GLY A 107 15.91 38.11 -1.59
CA GLY A 107 17.34 38.38 -1.32
C GLY A 107 18.22 38.92 -2.45
N ALA A 108 17.68 39.61 -3.45
CA ALA A 108 18.48 40.15 -4.56
C ALA A 108 18.39 41.67 -4.77
N GLU A 109 18.17 42.46 -3.71
CA GLU A 109 18.16 43.94 -3.79
C GLU A 109 19.17 44.66 -2.86
N GLU A 110 20.30 44.04 -2.52
CA GLU A 110 21.45 44.78 -1.97
C GLU A 110 22.67 44.58 -2.86
N THR A 111 22.84 45.47 -3.84
CA THR A 111 24.08 46.24 -4.10
C THR A 111 23.96 46.98 -5.43
N VAL A 112 23.43 48.21 -5.40
CA VAL A 112 23.89 49.29 -6.31
C VAL A 112 23.94 50.59 -5.51
N GLN A 113 25.13 50.89 -4.98
CA GLN A 113 25.63 52.26 -4.79
C GLN A 113 27.01 52.33 -5.40
#